data_AF-A0A3C0SW57-F1
#
_entry.id   AF-A0A3C0SW57-F1
#
_cell.length_a   1.000
_cell.length_b   1.000
_cell.length_c   1.000
_cell.angle_alpha   90.00
_cell.angle_beta   90.00
_cell.angle_gamma   90.00
#
_symmetry.space_group_name_H-M   'P 1'
#
loop_
_entity.id
_entity.type
_entity.pdbx_description
1 polymer ?
#
loop_
_entity_poly.entity_id
_entity_poly.type
_entity_poly.pdbx_seq_one_letter_code
_entity_poly.pdbx_strand_id
1 'polypeptide(L)'
;MTCQETQEKNSGQLIVDATCTPADIRYPNDMSILNEARMNAERFIDYLYTNYRRECPEKPRDYRDVAHKDFIVYTKKRKPRANARRKAIRKQLNYLRRDIKHIVGINP
;
A
#
# COMPACT_ATOMS: atom_id res chain seq x y z
N MET A 1 -32.17 -26.29 44.14
CA MET A 1 -31.65 -24.92 44.27
C MET A 1 -30.90 -24.60 42.98
N THR A 2 -31.31 -23.53 42.32
CA THR A 2 -30.97 -23.15 40.94
C THR A 2 -29.53 -22.64 40.84
N CYS A 3 -28.76 -23.15 39.87
CA CYS A 3 -27.45 -22.61 39.51
C CYS A 3 -27.66 -21.27 38.81
N GLN A 4 -27.26 -20.17 39.44
CA GLN A 4 -27.32 -18.83 38.85
C GLN A 4 -26.10 -18.64 37.94
N GLU A 5 -26.34 -18.42 36.65
CA GLU A 5 -25.32 -17.95 35.71
C GLU A 5 -24.85 -16.55 36.12
N THR A 6 -23.57 -16.41 36.42
CA THR A 6 -22.97 -15.10 36.73
C THR A 6 -22.73 -14.39 35.40
N GLN A 7 -23.65 -13.52 34.99
CA GLN A 7 -23.42 -12.68 33.81
C GLN A 7 -22.33 -11.66 34.13
N GLU A 8 -21.14 -11.87 33.59
CA GLU A 8 -20.08 -10.86 33.62
C GLU A 8 -20.60 -9.57 32.97
N LYS A 9 -20.49 -8.44 33.70
CA LYS A 9 -20.90 -7.13 33.19
C LYS A 9 -19.92 -6.69 32.10
N ASN A 10 -20.39 -6.67 30.85
CA ASN A 10 -19.68 -6.10 29.71
C ASN A 10 -19.16 -4.69 30.07
N SER A 11 -17.85 -4.51 30.13
CA SER A 11 -17.18 -3.24 30.48
C SER A 11 -16.77 -2.40 29.25
N GLY A 12 -17.30 -2.74 28.07
CA GLY A 12 -17.01 -2.08 26.80
C GLY A 12 -18.02 -0.99 26.43
N GLN A 13 -17.58 -0.02 25.64
CA GLN A 13 -18.43 1.04 25.09
C GLN A 13 -19.08 0.56 23.79
N LEU A 14 -20.42 0.40 23.78
CA LEU A 14 -21.19 0.07 22.59
C LEU A 14 -21.49 1.36 21.81
N ILE A 15 -21.01 1.47 20.57
CA ILE A 15 -21.36 2.56 19.65
C ILE A 15 -22.62 2.10 18.89
N VAL A 16 -23.76 2.71 19.20
CA VAL A 16 -25.12 2.28 18.76
C VAL A 16 -25.59 3.04 17.50
N ASP A 17 -24.76 3.91 16.94
CA ASP A 17 -25.13 4.66 15.74
C ASP A 17 -24.68 3.90 14.47
N ALA A 18 -25.65 3.59 13.59
CA ALA A 18 -25.41 2.97 12.28
C ALA A 18 -24.54 3.85 11.36
N THR A 19 -24.32 5.12 11.73
CA THR A 19 -23.53 6.10 10.98
C THR A 19 -22.07 6.19 11.43
N CYS A 20 -21.70 5.64 12.59
CA CYS A 20 -20.40 5.87 13.21
C CYS A 20 -19.58 4.58 13.32
N THR A 21 -19.07 4.08 12.20
CA THR A 21 -17.89 3.22 12.23
C THR A 21 -16.67 4.12 12.50
N PRO A 22 -15.83 3.87 13.52
CA PRO A 22 -14.51 4.47 13.58
C PRO A 22 -13.74 3.99 12.37
N ALA A 23 -13.78 4.76 11.29
CA ALA A 23 -13.03 4.47 10.10
C ALA A 23 -11.57 4.78 10.43
N ASP A 24 -10.81 3.78 10.87
CA ASP A 24 -9.34 3.75 10.77
C ASP A 24 -8.90 3.66 9.30
N ILE A 25 -9.64 4.33 8.42
CA ILE A 25 -9.40 4.46 7.01
C ILE A 25 -8.75 5.81 6.85
N ARG A 26 -7.44 5.79 6.64
CA ARG A 26 -6.72 6.99 6.23
C ARG A 26 -7.43 7.60 5.02
N TYR A 27 -7.70 8.90 5.07
CA TYR A 27 -8.31 9.58 3.92
C TYR A 27 -7.55 9.23 2.64
N PRO A 28 -8.21 8.71 1.60
CA PRO A 28 -7.54 8.23 0.40
C PRO A 28 -6.91 9.42 -0.32
N ASN A 29 -5.60 9.55 -0.16
CA ASN A 29 -4.80 10.41 -1.02
C ASN A 29 -4.18 9.52 -2.09
N ASP A 30 -4.45 9.85 -3.36
CA ASP A 30 -3.93 9.14 -4.52
C ASP A 30 -2.43 8.83 -4.38
N MET A 31 -1.65 9.75 -3.83
CA MET A 31 -0.21 9.60 -3.69
C MET A 31 0.21 8.59 -2.62
N SER A 32 -0.51 8.48 -1.51
CA SER A 32 -0.20 7.45 -0.50
C SER A 32 -0.58 6.06 -1.00
N ILE A 33 -1.74 5.94 -1.64
CA ILE A 33 -2.23 4.67 -2.19
C ILE A 33 -1.27 4.18 -3.28
N LEU A 34 -0.87 5.04 -4.21
CA LEU A 34 0.05 4.67 -5.28
C LEU A 34 1.44 4.27 -4.74
N ASN A 35 1.91 4.94 -3.69
CA ASN A 35 3.18 4.57 -3.07
C ASN A 35 3.11 3.19 -2.39
N GLU A 36 2.02 2.90 -1.69
CA GLU A 36 1.80 1.60 -1.07
C GLU A 36 1.71 0.49 -2.13
N ALA A 37 0.92 0.71 -3.19
CA ALA A 37 0.82 -0.21 -4.31
C ALA A 37 2.19 -0.50 -4.94
N ARG A 38 3.01 0.54 -5.17
CA ARG A 38 4.39 0.39 -5.67
C ARG A 38 5.23 -0.46 -4.72
N MET A 39 5.25 -0.14 -3.42
CA MET A 39 6.03 -0.91 -2.43
C MET A 39 5.61 -2.37 -2.37
N ASN A 40 4.31 -2.65 -2.47
CA ASN A 40 3.79 -4.01 -2.49
C ASN A 40 4.20 -4.76 -3.77
N ALA A 41 4.12 -4.11 -4.94
CA ALA A 41 4.57 -4.70 -6.20
C ALA A 41 6.08 -5.01 -6.17
N GLU A 42 6.91 -4.09 -5.66
CA GLU A 42 8.34 -4.29 -5.49
C GLU A 42 8.65 -5.48 -4.58
N ARG A 43 7.95 -5.62 -3.45
CA ARG A 43 8.07 -6.78 -2.55
C ARG A 43 7.65 -8.07 -3.25
N PHE A 44 6.62 -8.02 -4.07
CA PHE A 44 6.16 -9.18 -4.82
C PHE A 44 7.22 -9.64 -5.84
N ILE A 45 7.90 -8.70 -6.51
CA ILE A 45 9.05 -9.01 -7.37
C ILE A 45 10.17 -9.71 -6.60
N ASP A 46 10.51 -9.23 -5.39
CA ASP A 46 11.52 -9.91 -4.56
C ASP A 46 11.11 -11.34 -4.22
N TYR A 47 9.86 -11.51 -3.80
CA TYR A 47 9.30 -12.82 -3.46
C TYR A 47 9.35 -13.77 -4.67
N LEU A 48 8.90 -13.33 -5.84
CA LEU A 48 8.92 -14.13 -7.05
C LEU A 48 10.37 -14.46 -7.45
N TYR A 49 11.27 -13.50 -7.41
CA TYR A 49 12.68 -13.73 -7.72
C TYR A 49 13.32 -14.76 -6.78
N THR A 50 13.00 -14.73 -5.48
CA THR A 50 13.54 -15.71 -4.53
C THR A 50 13.03 -17.13 -4.78
N ASN A 51 11.77 -17.28 -5.22
CA ASN A 51 11.16 -18.59 -5.42
C ASN A 51 11.45 -19.17 -6.81
N TYR A 52 11.42 -18.34 -7.85
CA TYR A 52 11.53 -18.75 -9.27
C TYR A 52 12.90 -18.40 -9.88
N ARG A 53 13.95 -18.40 -9.06
CA ARG A 53 15.32 -18.02 -9.45
C ARG A 53 15.90 -18.86 -10.61
N ARG A 54 15.37 -20.07 -10.84
CA ARG A 54 15.77 -20.93 -11.95
C ARG A 54 15.28 -20.40 -13.30
N GLU A 55 14.10 -19.80 -13.33
CA GLU A 55 13.47 -19.24 -14.53
C GLU A 55 13.89 -17.78 -14.76
N CYS A 56 14.21 -17.06 -13.68
CA CYS A 56 14.73 -15.70 -13.72
C CYS A 56 16.18 -15.64 -13.22
N PRO A 57 17.18 -15.79 -14.11
CA PRO A 57 18.59 -15.79 -13.73
C PRO A 57 19.05 -14.46 -13.12
N GLU A 58 18.48 -13.34 -13.57
CA GLU A 58 18.82 -12.00 -13.09
C GLU A 58 17.57 -11.26 -12.57
N LYS A 59 17.76 -10.53 -11.46
CA LYS A 59 16.69 -9.71 -10.88
C LYS A 59 16.41 -8.53 -11.81
N PRO A 60 15.14 -8.22 -12.13
CA PRO A 60 14.81 -7.03 -12.90
C PRO A 60 15.32 -5.75 -12.24
N ARG A 61 15.73 -4.78 -13.06
CA ARG A 61 16.18 -3.47 -12.59
C ARG A 61 15.09 -2.79 -11.76
N ASP A 62 15.41 -2.47 -10.51
CA ASP A 62 14.51 -1.74 -9.61
C ASP A 62 14.78 -0.22 -9.62
N TYR A 63 13.75 0.54 -9.22
CA TYR A 63 13.80 2.00 -9.10
C TYR A 63 13.40 2.46 -7.70
N ARG A 64 13.56 1.60 -6.69
CA ARG A 64 13.09 1.78 -5.31
C ARG A 64 13.52 3.11 -4.71
N ASP A 65 14.83 3.35 -4.74
CA ASP A 65 15.41 4.55 -4.15
C ASP A 65 14.94 5.81 -4.86
N VAL A 66 14.84 5.76 -6.19
CA VAL A 66 14.40 6.90 -7.01
C VAL A 66 12.93 7.19 -6.75
N ALA A 67 12.08 6.16 -6.75
CA ALA A 67 10.64 6.28 -6.53
C ALA A 67 10.32 6.73 -5.09
N HIS A 68 11.08 6.23 -4.12
CA HIS A 68 10.96 6.64 -2.72
C HIS A 68 11.40 8.10 -2.52
N LYS A 69 12.53 8.52 -3.10
CA LYS A 69 12.96 9.93 -3.10
C LYS A 69 11.91 10.83 -3.74
N ASP A 70 11.38 10.45 -4.91
CA ASP A 70 10.32 11.19 -5.59
C ASP A 70 9.05 11.34 -4.72
N PHE A 71 8.66 10.27 -4.00
CA PHE A 71 7.56 10.31 -3.05
C PHE A 71 7.84 11.27 -1.89
N ILE A 72 8.99 11.15 -1.23
CA ILE A 72 9.40 12.03 -0.12
C ILE A 72 9.42 13.50 -0.56
N VAL A 73 10.01 13.80 -1.71
CA VAL A 73 10.09 15.16 -2.25
C VAL A 73 8.68 15.73 -2.51
N TYR A 74 7.74 14.89 -2.93
CA TYR A 74 6.36 15.30 -3.10
C TYR A 74 5.64 15.51 -1.77
N THR A 75 5.72 14.55 -0.84
CA THR A 75 5.00 14.59 0.45
C THR A 75 5.48 15.69 1.38
N LYS A 76 6.75 16.08 1.31
CA LYS A 76 7.29 17.23 2.05
C LYS A 76 6.69 18.58 1.62
N LYS A 77 6.01 18.67 0.47
CA LYS A 77 5.40 19.93 0.00
C LYS A 77 4.07 20.18 0.70
N ARG A 78 3.99 21.27 1.46
CA ARG A 78 2.76 21.66 2.19
C ARG A 78 1.52 21.82 1.29
N LYS A 79 1.68 22.44 0.12
CA LYS A 79 0.58 22.70 -0.85
C LYS A 79 1.08 22.51 -2.29
N PRO A 80 1.11 21.28 -2.83
CA PRO A 80 1.57 21.05 -4.19
C PRO A 80 0.58 21.63 -5.22
N ARG A 81 1.09 22.38 -6.19
CA ARG A 81 0.30 22.88 -7.33
C ARG A 81 -0.23 21.70 -8.16
N ALA A 82 -1.32 21.93 -8.91
CA ALA A 82 -1.96 20.89 -9.73
C ALA A 82 -0.98 20.19 -10.71
N ASN A 83 -0.09 20.95 -11.35
CA ASN A 83 0.94 20.38 -12.25
C ASN A 83 1.91 19.46 -11.50
N ALA A 84 2.30 19.81 -10.27
CA ALA A 84 3.20 19.00 -9.46
C ALA A 84 2.54 17.69 -9.03
N ARG A 85 1.25 17.75 -8.63
CA ARG A 85 0.45 16.57 -8.32
C ARG A 85 0.33 15.63 -9.51
N ARG A 86 -0.06 16.14 -10.68
CA ARG A 86 -0.14 15.35 -11.93
C ARG A 86 1.19 14.70 -12.29
N LYS A 87 2.30 15.44 -12.16
CA LYS A 87 3.65 14.91 -12.42
C LYS A 87 4.03 13.79 -11.46
N ALA A 88 3.73 13.95 -10.16
CA ALA A 88 4.02 12.93 -9.15
C ALA A 88 3.19 11.65 -9.37
N ILE A 89 1.90 11.80 -9.64
CA ILE A 89 0.99 10.67 -9.98
C ILE A 89 1.51 9.93 -11.21
N ARG A 90 1.83 10.65 -12.29
CA ARG A 90 2.36 10.04 -13.53
C ARG A 90 3.65 9.26 -13.28
N LYS A 91 4.55 9.78 -12.42
CA LYS A 91 5.78 9.06 -12.03
C LYS A 91 5.46 7.78 -11.27
N GLN A 92 4.61 7.84 -10.23
CA GLN A 92 4.23 6.66 -9.44
C GLN A 92 3.56 5.59 -10.29
N LEU A 93 2.61 5.97 -11.15
CA LEU A 93 1.96 5.05 -12.09
C LEU A 93 2.95 4.41 -13.06
N ASN A 94 3.96 5.15 -13.53
CA ASN A 94 4.98 4.60 -14.40
C ASN A 94 5.91 3.62 -13.69
N TYR A 95 6.23 3.84 -12.41
CA TYR A 95 6.97 2.85 -11.60
C TYR A 95 6.13 1.58 -11.45
N LEU A 96 4.90 1.71 -10.97
CA LEU A 96 3.98 0.60 -10.80
C LEU A 96 3.75 -0.20 -12.10
N ARG A 97 3.59 0.49 -13.23
CA ARG A 97 3.44 -0.16 -14.55
C ARG A 97 4.65 -1.02 -14.92
N ARG A 98 5.87 -0.57 -14.60
CA ARG A 98 7.09 -1.36 -14.84
C ARG A 98 7.13 -2.56 -13.90
N ASP A 99 6.82 -2.34 -12.63
CA ASP A 99 6.82 -3.41 -11.63
C ASP A 99 5.82 -4.51 -12.01
N ILE A 100 4.59 -4.14 -12.38
CA ILE A 100 3.58 -5.08 -12.89
C ILE A 100 4.08 -5.81 -14.14
N LYS A 101 4.75 -5.13 -15.08
CA LYS A 101 5.31 -5.78 -16.26
C LYS A 101 6.36 -6.83 -15.87
N HIS A 102 7.18 -6.56 -14.87
CA HIS A 102 8.14 -7.53 -14.36
C HIS A 102 7.44 -8.71 -13.70
N ILE A 103 6.42 -8.48 -12.87
CA ILE A 103 5.62 -9.53 -12.24
C ILE A 103 5.00 -10.46 -13.29
N VAL A 104 4.36 -9.90 -14.32
CA VAL A 104 3.75 -10.68 -15.41
C VAL A 104 4.81 -11.41 -16.24
N GLY A 105 6.00 -10.85 -16.39
CA GLY A 105 7.10 -11.49 -17.10
C GLY A 105 7.76 -12.66 -16.34
N ILE A 106 7.64 -12.68 -15.00
CA ILE A 106 8.16 -13.76 -14.14
C ILE A 106 7.09 -14.86 -13.94
N ASN A 107 5.91 -14.72 -14.55
CA ASN A 107 4.82 -15.66 -14.38
C ASN A 107 5.24 -17.07 -14.88
N PRO A 108 5.28 -18.09 -14.00
CA PRO A 108 5.67 -19.45 -14.36
C PRO A 108 4.69 -20.12 -15.33
#